data_AF-E0XLH9-F1
#
_entry.id   AF-E0XLH9-F1
#
_cell.length_a   1.000
_cell.length_b   1.000
_cell.length_c   1.000
_cell.angle_alpha   90.00
_cell.angle_beta   90.00
_cell.angle_gamma   90.00
#
_symmetry.space_group_name_H-M   'P 1'
#
loop_
_entity.id
_entity.type
_entity.pdbx_description
1 polymer ?
#
loop_
_entity_poly.entity_id
_entity_poly.type
_entity_poly.pdbx_seq_one_letter_code
_entity_poly.pdbx_strand_id
1 'polypeptide(L)'
;CCVGPGRCEFACYDTLEACYNITNEFMDELHRPMWPYKSKIKFSGCANDCTGAIARADISVIGTWRDTLIIDQVAVKEYAAEKFPIKSQVCDKCPTKCLTYNAETQELAIVAEDCTRCNHCINLMPKAIRAGNEKGATILVGGKSTIVQSAFMSSVVVPFMKMEVEDDFAEFKDTVRRIWEW
;
A
#
# COMPACT_ATOMS: atom_id res chain seq x y z
N CYS A 1 7.81 4.76 -9.31
CA CYS A 1 6.68 3.98 -8.74
C CYS A 1 6.92 2.48 -8.94
N CYS A 2 6.08 1.61 -8.34
CA CYS A 2 6.02 0.21 -8.76
C CYS A 2 5.24 0.10 -10.07
N VAL A 3 5.09 -1.11 -10.63
CA VAL A 3 4.33 -1.32 -11.87
C VAL A 3 2.85 -0.94 -11.74
N GLY A 4 2.32 -0.89 -10.51
CA GLY A 4 0.95 -0.46 -10.24
C GLY A 4 -0.10 -1.26 -11.01
N PRO A 5 -1.19 -0.62 -11.46
CA PRO A 5 -2.25 -1.29 -12.21
C PRO A 5 -1.81 -1.75 -13.60
N GLY A 6 -0.64 -1.33 -14.09
CA GLY A 6 -0.12 -1.77 -15.39
C GLY A 6 0.10 -3.29 -15.49
N ARG A 7 0.30 -3.98 -14.35
CA ARG A 7 0.39 -5.45 -14.32
C ARG A 7 0.09 -6.11 -12.96
N CYS A 8 -0.23 -5.35 -11.92
CA CYS A 8 -0.45 -5.90 -10.58
C CYS A 8 -1.89 -5.70 -10.12
N GLU A 9 -2.55 -6.80 -9.81
CA GLU A 9 -3.92 -6.88 -9.30
C GLU A 9 -4.05 -6.36 -7.85
N PHE A 10 -2.93 -6.20 -7.13
CA PHE A 10 -2.91 -5.66 -5.76
C PHE A 10 -2.89 -4.14 -5.70
N ALA A 11 -2.79 -3.45 -6.84
CA ALA A 11 -2.72 -2.00 -6.87
C ALA A 11 -3.99 -1.36 -6.28
N CYS A 12 -3.78 -0.49 -5.29
CA CYS A 12 -4.85 0.27 -4.64
C CYS A 12 -5.07 1.64 -5.28
N TYR A 13 -4.13 2.15 -6.08
CA TYR A 13 -4.31 3.37 -6.87
C TYR A 13 -3.40 3.31 -8.11
N ASP A 14 -3.60 4.22 -9.05
CA ASP A 14 -2.74 4.30 -10.22
C ASP A 14 -1.39 4.95 -9.86
N THR A 15 -0.43 4.10 -9.51
CA THR A 15 0.92 4.56 -9.16
C THR A 15 1.70 5.08 -10.38
N LEU A 16 1.33 4.68 -11.59
CA LEU A 16 2.00 5.13 -12.81
C LEU A 16 1.58 6.57 -13.10
N GLU A 17 0.26 6.80 -13.10
CA GLU A 17 -0.30 8.13 -13.30
C GLU A 17 0.11 9.09 -12.18
N ALA A 18 0.00 8.68 -10.91
CA ALA A 18 0.46 9.51 -9.79
C ALA A 18 1.95 9.88 -9.92
N CYS A 19 2.80 8.93 -10.32
CA CYS A 19 4.22 9.23 -10.50
C CYS A 19 4.46 10.21 -11.65
N TYR A 20 3.77 10.04 -12.77
CA TYR A 20 3.89 10.93 -13.93
C TYR A 20 3.38 12.34 -13.61
N ASN A 21 2.15 12.43 -13.09
CA ASN A 21 1.49 13.68 -12.77
C ASN A 21 2.30 14.52 -11.78
N ILE A 22 2.70 13.92 -10.65
CA ILE A 22 3.46 14.61 -9.61
C ILE A 22 4.86 15.03 -10.08
N THR A 23 5.48 14.25 -10.98
CA THR A 23 6.76 14.64 -11.57
C THR A 23 6.62 15.88 -12.47
N ASN A 24 5.52 15.99 -13.22
CA ASN A 24 5.27 17.14 -14.08
C ASN A 24 4.83 18.38 -13.28
N GLU A 25 4.04 18.20 -12.22
CA GLU A 25 3.64 19.28 -11.31
C GLU A 25 4.85 19.96 -10.69
N PHE A 26 5.77 19.18 -10.12
CA PHE A 26 6.92 19.71 -9.37
C PHE A 26 8.21 19.75 -10.21
N MET A 27 8.05 20.06 -11.50
CA MET A 27 9.18 20.08 -12.43
C MET A 27 10.18 21.19 -12.10
N ASP A 28 9.71 22.36 -11.62
CA ASP A 28 10.60 23.46 -11.24
C ASP A 28 11.47 23.07 -10.04
N GLU A 29 10.87 22.50 -9.00
CA GLU A 29 11.55 22.07 -7.78
C GLU A 29 12.52 20.91 -8.02
N LEU A 30 12.23 20.06 -9.00
CA LEU A 30 13.15 19.01 -9.42
C LEU A 30 14.39 19.56 -10.14
N HIS A 31 14.22 20.57 -11.01
CA HIS A 31 15.30 21.11 -11.85
C HIS A 31 16.07 22.25 -11.19
N ARG A 32 15.44 23.01 -10.30
CA ARG A 32 15.98 24.20 -9.65
C ARG A 32 16.02 23.96 -8.15
N PRO A 33 17.17 23.53 -7.59
CA PRO A 33 17.28 23.21 -6.17
C PRO A 33 17.07 24.46 -5.30
N MET A 34 15.93 24.53 -4.61
CA MET A 34 15.58 25.65 -3.70
C MET A 34 15.54 25.23 -2.22
N TRP A 35 15.55 23.93 -1.92
CA TRP A 35 15.39 23.39 -0.57
C TRP A 35 16.72 23.21 0.19
N PRO A 36 16.67 23.10 1.53
CA PRO A 36 17.87 22.87 2.35
C PRO A 36 18.61 21.57 2.00
N TYR A 37 17.89 20.55 1.54
CA TYR A 37 18.48 19.29 1.13
C TYR A 37 17.57 18.52 0.17
N LYS A 38 18.00 17.31 -0.23
CA LYS A 38 17.23 16.43 -1.13
C LYS A 38 15.88 16.04 -0.53
N SER A 39 14.88 15.94 -1.39
CA SER A 39 13.55 15.40 -1.11
C SER A 39 13.21 14.36 -2.18
N LYS A 40 12.63 13.23 -1.78
CA LYS A 40 12.28 12.12 -2.67
C LYS A 40 10.85 11.67 -2.39
N ILE A 41 10.09 11.50 -3.46
CA ILE A 41 8.75 10.92 -3.42
C ILE A 41 8.80 9.53 -4.06
N LYS A 42 8.20 8.52 -3.41
CA LYS A 42 8.02 7.18 -4.01
C LYS A 42 6.62 6.65 -3.80
N PHE A 43 6.15 5.95 -4.81
CA PHE A 43 4.80 5.40 -4.92
C PHE A 43 4.86 3.88 -5.00
N SER A 44 4.21 3.24 -4.04
CA SER A 44 3.97 1.79 -4.00
C SER A 44 2.48 1.52 -3.92
N GLY A 45 1.98 0.65 -4.79
CA GLY A 45 0.53 0.44 -4.94
C GLY A 45 -0.13 -0.36 -3.82
N CYS A 46 0.64 -1.00 -2.94
CA CYS A 46 0.14 -1.74 -1.79
C CYS A 46 1.24 -1.93 -0.71
N ALA A 47 0.88 -2.53 0.42
CA ALA A 47 1.76 -2.77 1.57
C ALA A 47 2.97 -3.70 1.31
N ASN A 48 3.03 -4.39 0.16
CA ASN A 48 4.22 -5.15 -0.23
C ASN A 48 5.43 -4.24 -0.54
N ASP A 49 5.19 -2.94 -0.75
CA ASP A 49 6.19 -1.91 -0.98
C ASP A 49 7.30 -2.29 -1.98
N CYS A 50 6.91 -2.70 -3.19
CA CYS A 50 7.85 -3.18 -4.21
C CYS A 50 8.89 -2.15 -4.68
N THR A 51 8.77 -0.86 -4.30
CA THR A 51 9.79 0.16 -4.59
C THR A 51 10.75 0.43 -3.42
N GLY A 52 10.44 -0.13 -2.24
CA GLY A 52 11.07 0.24 -0.98
C GLY A 52 10.86 1.73 -0.67
N ALA A 53 9.64 2.24 -0.89
CA ALA A 53 9.28 3.63 -0.63
C ALA A 53 9.56 3.96 0.85
N ILE A 54 9.11 3.12 1.79
CA ILE A 54 9.22 3.38 3.23
C ILE A 54 10.67 3.58 3.70
N ALA A 55 11.63 2.96 3.02
CA ALA A 55 13.04 3.01 3.40
C ALA A 55 13.87 4.01 2.57
N ARG A 56 13.35 4.47 1.42
CA ARG A 56 14.17 5.14 0.38
C ARG A 56 13.55 6.42 -0.17
N ALA A 57 12.53 6.97 0.50
CA ALA A 57 11.89 8.22 0.13
C ALA A 57 11.54 9.04 1.37
N ASP A 58 11.78 10.35 1.28
CA ASP A 58 11.40 11.31 2.30
C ASP A 58 9.87 11.40 2.42
N ILE A 59 9.14 11.21 1.31
CA ILE A 59 7.68 11.08 1.24
C ILE A 59 7.33 9.75 0.57
N SER A 60 6.74 8.84 1.34
CA SER A 60 6.36 7.49 0.89
C SER A 60 4.86 7.39 0.76
N VAL A 61 4.38 7.01 -0.42
CA VAL A 61 2.95 6.86 -0.74
C VAL A 61 2.64 5.38 -0.94
N ILE A 62 2.01 4.75 0.05
CA ILE A 62 1.78 3.30 0.06
C ILE A 62 0.28 3.01 0.00
N GLY A 63 -0.14 2.32 -1.06
CA GLY A 63 -1.53 2.03 -1.32
C GLY A 63 -2.17 1.16 -0.25
N THR A 64 -3.44 1.44 0.06
CA THR A 64 -4.23 0.68 1.02
C THR A 64 -5.73 0.80 0.68
N TRP A 65 -6.56 0.15 1.47
CA TRP A 65 -8.02 0.23 1.42
C TRP A 65 -8.56 0.39 2.85
N ARG A 66 -9.83 0.80 3.02
CA ARG A 66 -10.42 1.02 4.35
C ARG A 66 -11.72 0.24 4.62
N ASP A 67 -12.26 -0.40 3.60
CA ASP A 67 -13.34 -1.38 3.73
C ASP A 67 -12.78 -2.80 3.99
N THR A 68 -13.61 -3.83 3.82
CA THR A 68 -13.23 -5.22 4.10
C THR A 68 -12.55 -5.91 2.91
N LEU A 69 -11.85 -7.01 3.17
CA LEU A 69 -11.34 -7.89 2.11
C LEU A 69 -12.48 -8.49 1.30
N ILE A 70 -12.26 -8.65 0.00
CA ILE A 70 -13.15 -9.39 -0.89
C ILE A 70 -12.68 -10.84 -0.90
N ILE A 71 -13.52 -11.76 -0.45
CA ILE A 71 -13.21 -13.20 -0.35
C ILE A 71 -14.15 -13.98 -1.27
N ASP A 72 -13.58 -14.63 -2.29
CA ASP A 72 -14.29 -15.58 -3.15
C ASP A 72 -14.22 -16.98 -2.54
N GLN A 73 -15.34 -17.42 -1.95
CA GLN A 73 -15.43 -18.73 -1.31
C GLN A 73 -15.30 -19.90 -2.29
N VAL A 74 -15.59 -19.71 -3.58
CA VAL A 74 -15.40 -20.76 -4.60
C VAL A 74 -13.90 -20.98 -4.79
N ALA A 75 -13.14 -19.91 -4.97
CA ALA A 75 -11.68 -19.99 -5.09
C ALA A 75 -11.01 -20.49 -3.80
N VAL A 76 -11.54 -20.15 -2.61
CA VAL A 76 -11.06 -20.74 -1.33
C VAL A 76 -11.18 -22.27 -1.35
N LYS A 77 -12.31 -22.80 -1.84
CA LYS A 77 -12.53 -24.24 -1.96
C LYS A 77 -11.59 -24.89 -2.98
N GLU A 78 -11.24 -24.19 -4.07
CA GLU A 78 -10.22 -24.66 -5.01
C GLU A 78 -8.85 -24.81 -4.34
N TYR A 79 -8.39 -23.81 -3.58
CA TYR A 79 -7.14 -23.93 -2.80
C TYR A 79 -7.20 -25.10 -1.80
N ALA A 80 -8.35 -25.31 -1.14
CA ALA A 80 -8.53 -26.42 -0.23
C ALA A 80 -8.48 -27.79 -0.95
N ALA A 81 -9.07 -27.88 -2.15
CA ALA A 81 -9.03 -29.09 -2.99
C ALA A 81 -7.61 -29.40 -3.49
N GLU A 82 -6.81 -28.37 -3.76
CA GLU A 82 -5.37 -28.49 -4.05
C GLU A 82 -4.52 -28.85 -2.82
N LYS A 83 -5.16 -29.08 -1.66
CA LYS A 83 -4.52 -29.39 -0.36
C LYS A 83 -3.58 -28.27 0.11
N PHE A 84 -3.82 -27.03 -0.30
CA PHE A 84 -3.09 -25.89 0.23
C PHE A 84 -3.41 -25.72 1.73
N PRO A 85 -2.40 -25.59 2.61
CA PRO A 85 -2.62 -25.62 4.05
C PRO A 85 -3.09 -24.26 4.61
N ILE A 86 -4.32 -23.86 4.26
CA ILE A 86 -4.94 -22.54 4.58
C ILE A 86 -4.82 -22.19 6.07
N LYS A 87 -5.17 -23.11 6.98
CA LYS A 87 -5.10 -22.83 8.42
C LYS A 87 -3.69 -22.45 8.88
N SER A 88 -2.71 -23.31 8.60
CA SER A 88 -1.34 -23.14 9.12
C SER A 88 -0.51 -22.05 8.42
N GLN A 89 -0.75 -21.81 7.13
CA GLN A 89 0.02 -20.84 6.34
C GLN A 89 -0.66 -19.48 6.23
N VAL A 90 -2.00 -19.40 6.31
CA VAL A 90 -2.75 -18.14 6.16
C VAL A 90 -3.27 -17.65 7.51
N CYS A 91 -4.17 -18.40 8.17
CA CYS A 91 -4.79 -17.97 9.42
C CYS A 91 -3.78 -17.85 10.56
N ASP A 92 -2.96 -18.89 10.77
CA ASP A 92 -1.99 -18.93 11.87
C ASP A 92 -0.80 -18.00 11.64
N LYS A 93 -0.62 -17.45 10.43
CA LYS A 93 0.41 -16.44 10.12
C LYS A 93 -0.15 -15.02 9.99
N CYS A 94 -1.47 -14.86 10.08
CA CYS A 94 -2.08 -13.53 10.18
C CYS A 94 -1.57 -12.81 11.44
N PRO A 95 -0.97 -11.60 11.31
CA PRO A 95 -0.41 -10.89 12.46
C PRO A 95 -1.42 -10.62 13.58
N THR A 96 -2.67 -10.31 13.22
CA THR A 96 -3.75 -10.01 14.17
C THR A 96 -4.71 -11.16 14.42
N LYS A 97 -4.50 -12.32 13.77
CA LYS A 97 -5.37 -13.50 13.89
C LYS A 97 -6.85 -13.25 13.54
N CYS A 98 -7.12 -12.26 12.69
CA CYS A 98 -8.48 -11.90 12.27
C CYS A 98 -9.12 -12.85 11.24
N LEU A 99 -8.40 -13.88 10.77
CA LEU A 99 -8.88 -14.85 9.78
C LEU A 99 -9.17 -16.21 10.40
N THR A 100 -10.36 -16.76 10.12
CA THR A 100 -10.78 -18.09 10.57
C THR A 100 -11.18 -18.95 9.38
N TYR A 101 -10.53 -20.10 9.24
CA TYR A 101 -10.87 -21.12 8.24
C TYR A 101 -11.62 -22.28 8.90
N ASN A 102 -12.80 -22.63 8.38
CA ASN A 102 -13.56 -23.80 8.78
C ASN A 102 -13.27 -24.96 7.80
N ALA A 103 -12.67 -26.05 8.29
CA ALA A 103 -12.30 -27.19 7.46
C ALA A 103 -13.50 -28.04 7.02
N GLU A 104 -14.63 -28.00 7.75
CA GLU A 104 -15.84 -28.76 7.43
C GLU A 104 -16.62 -28.08 6.30
N THR A 105 -16.82 -26.75 6.39
CA THR A 105 -17.53 -25.97 5.35
C THR A 105 -16.61 -25.49 4.23
N GLN A 106 -15.29 -25.56 4.45
CA GLN A 106 -14.25 -25.02 3.57
C GLN A 106 -14.39 -23.51 3.31
N GLU A 107 -14.88 -22.76 4.30
CA GLU A 107 -15.11 -21.32 4.21
C GLU A 107 -14.06 -20.53 5.01
N LEU A 108 -13.73 -19.35 4.50
CA LEU A 108 -12.83 -18.41 5.16
C LEU A 108 -13.60 -17.16 5.60
N ALA A 109 -13.58 -16.89 6.90
CA ALA A 109 -14.18 -15.70 7.51
C ALA A 109 -13.11 -14.71 7.98
N ILE A 110 -13.46 -13.43 8.00
CA ILE A 110 -12.60 -12.33 8.47
C ILE A 110 -13.34 -11.42 9.46
N VAL A 111 -12.65 -11.02 10.52
CA VAL A 111 -13.02 -9.89 11.38
C VAL A 111 -12.35 -8.63 10.81
N ALA A 112 -13.09 -7.82 10.07
CA ALA A 112 -12.52 -6.74 9.25
C ALA A 112 -11.82 -5.65 10.08
N GLU A 113 -12.38 -5.33 11.25
CA GLU A 113 -11.88 -4.30 12.17
C GLU A 113 -10.46 -4.59 12.69
N ASP A 114 -10.11 -5.86 12.85
CA ASP A 114 -8.79 -6.30 13.32
C ASP A 114 -7.77 -6.44 12.19
N CYS A 115 -8.15 -6.23 10.93
CA CYS A 115 -7.25 -6.37 9.79
C CYS A 115 -6.32 -5.16 9.65
N THR A 116 -5.02 -5.39 9.82
CA THR A 116 -3.98 -4.37 9.60
C THR A 116 -3.50 -4.26 8.15
N ARG A 117 -4.15 -4.98 7.21
CA ARG A 117 -3.90 -4.88 5.76
C ARG A 117 -2.44 -5.17 5.36
N CYS A 118 -1.83 -6.16 6.01
CA CYS A 118 -0.44 -6.58 5.78
C CYS A 118 -0.18 -7.34 4.45
N ASN A 119 -1.20 -7.56 3.61
CA ASN A 119 -1.16 -8.35 2.36
C ASN A 119 -0.81 -9.84 2.46
N HIS A 120 -0.45 -10.39 3.63
CA HIS A 120 -0.04 -11.80 3.76
C HIS A 120 -1.03 -12.80 3.13
N CYS A 121 -2.32 -12.68 3.48
CA CYS A 121 -3.37 -13.56 2.99
C CYS A 121 -3.64 -13.39 1.49
N ILE A 122 -3.62 -12.14 0.99
CA ILE A 122 -3.75 -11.81 -0.44
C ILE A 122 -2.57 -12.42 -1.22
N ASN A 123 -1.35 -12.31 -0.72
CA ASN A 123 -0.14 -12.81 -1.39
C ASN A 123 -0.15 -14.34 -1.55
N LEU A 124 -0.70 -15.07 -0.57
CA LEU A 124 -0.76 -16.53 -0.61
C LEU A 124 -1.96 -17.07 -1.41
N MET A 125 -3.08 -16.35 -1.42
CA MET A 125 -4.30 -16.77 -2.10
C MET A 125 -4.87 -15.68 -3.02
N PRO A 126 -4.10 -15.18 -4.01
CA PRO A 126 -4.48 -14.01 -4.82
C PRO A 126 -5.72 -14.24 -5.70
N LYS A 127 -6.02 -15.49 -6.04
CA LYS A 127 -7.26 -15.81 -6.77
C LYS A 127 -8.51 -15.65 -5.90
N ALA A 128 -8.38 -15.88 -4.60
CA ALA A 128 -9.50 -15.94 -3.66
C ALA A 128 -9.67 -14.67 -2.83
N ILE A 129 -8.57 -13.97 -2.50
CA ILE A 129 -8.60 -12.80 -1.61
C ILE A 129 -8.08 -11.59 -2.36
N ARG A 130 -8.87 -10.51 -2.35
CA ARG A 130 -8.49 -9.22 -2.91
C ARG A 130 -8.63 -8.11 -1.88
N ALA A 131 -7.90 -7.02 -2.10
CA ALA A 131 -8.11 -5.76 -1.38
C ALA A 131 -9.56 -5.27 -1.57
N GLY A 132 -10.04 -4.47 -0.62
CA GLY A 132 -11.36 -3.86 -0.70
C GLY A 132 -11.50 -2.83 -1.83
N ASN A 133 -12.72 -2.32 -2.00
CA ASN A 133 -13.10 -1.37 -3.03
C ASN A 133 -12.79 0.08 -2.64
N GLU A 134 -12.84 0.41 -1.35
CA GLU A 134 -12.55 1.76 -0.85
C GLU A 134 -11.04 1.98 -0.73
N LYS A 135 -10.40 2.16 -1.88
CA LYS A 135 -8.96 2.29 -2.01
C LYS A 135 -8.47 3.73 -1.84
N GLY A 136 -7.18 3.85 -1.51
CA GLY A 136 -6.43 5.08 -1.32
C GLY A 136 -4.96 4.79 -1.01
N ALA A 137 -4.28 5.66 -0.29
CA ALA A 137 -2.91 5.47 0.18
C ALA A 137 -2.69 6.00 1.60
N THR A 138 -1.71 5.42 2.29
CA THR A 138 -1.11 5.96 3.50
C THR A 138 0.12 6.79 3.12
N ILE A 139 0.25 7.99 3.69
CA ILE A 139 1.41 8.87 3.49
C ILE A 139 2.33 8.75 4.71
N LEU A 140 3.58 8.38 4.46
CA LEU A 140 4.63 8.28 5.46
C LEU A 140 5.77 9.23 5.14
N VAL A 141 6.41 9.80 6.15
CA VAL A 141 7.48 10.80 5.97
C VAL A 141 8.74 10.43 6.75
N GLY A 142 9.91 10.75 6.19
CA GLY A 142 11.21 10.72 6.89
C GLY A 142 12.14 9.56 6.55
N GLY A 143 11.83 8.74 5.54
CA GLY A 143 12.67 7.62 5.12
C GLY A 143 14.02 8.08 4.56
N LYS A 144 15.13 7.75 5.23
CA LYS A 144 16.48 8.16 4.83
C LYS A 144 17.58 7.19 5.28
N SER A 145 18.74 7.33 4.63
CA SER A 145 19.96 6.63 5.01
C SER A 145 20.62 7.23 6.27
N THR A 146 21.76 6.68 6.66
CA THR A 146 22.43 6.87 7.96
C THR A 146 22.82 8.30 8.29
N ILE A 147 23.29 9.09 7.32
CA ILE A 147 23.86 10.42 7.59
C ILE A 147 22.74 11.48 7.74
N VAL A 148 22.79 12.39 8.72
CA VAL A 148 23.80 12.54 9.80
C VAL A 148 23.43 11.77 11.07
N GLN A 149 22.14 11.66 11.40
CA GLN A 149 21.68 11.21 12.73
C GLN A 149 21.37 9.70 12.88
N SER A 150 20.97 9.00 11.81
CA SER A 150 20.74 7.53 11.75
C SER A 150 20.01 7.19 10.43
N ALA A 151 19.82 5.90 10.14
CA ALA A 151 18.88 5.46 9.13
C ALA A 151 17.46 5.46 9.71
N PHE A 152 16.50 5.95 8.93
CA PHE A 152 15.09 5.98 9.33
C PHE A 152 14.24 5.32 8.26
N MET A 153 13.24 4.56 8.71
CA MET A 153 12.07 4.26 7.90
C MET A 153 11.05 5.39 8.08
N SER A 154 10.26 5.65 7.04
CA SER A 154 9.21 6.65 7.09
C SER A 154 8.19 6.32 8.18
N SER A 155 7.72 7.35 8.88
CA SER A 155 6.66 7.26 9.90
C SER A 155 5.32 7.67 9.33
N VAL A 156 4.23 7.05 9.77
CA VAL A 156 2.87 7.37 9.28
C VAL A 156 2.50 8.79 9.70
N VAL A 157 2.14 9.63 8.72
CA VAL A 157 1.65 11.00 8.93
C VAL A 157 0.17 11.10 8.56
N VAL A 158 -0.22 10.54 7.40
CA VAL A 158 -1.62 10.46 6.96
C VAL A 158 -2.02 9.00 6.85
N PRO A 159 -2.88 8.47 7.74
CA PRO A 159 -3.27 7.06 7.73
C PRO A 159 -3.99 6.64 6.44
N PHE A 160 -4.82 7.52 5.87
CA PHE A 160 -5.57 7.28 4.64
C PHE A 160 -5.83 8.59 3.90
N MET A 161 -5.50 8.62 2.62
CA MET A 161 -5.73 9.70 1.67
C MET A 161 -6.28 9.10 0.38
N LYS A 162 -7.25 9.77 -0.25
CA LYS A 162 -7.71 9.38 -1.58
C LYS A 162 -6.67 9.79 -2.62
N MET A 163 -6.41 8.90 -3.57
CA MET A 163 -5.47 9.12 -4.67
C MET A 163 -6.24 9.08 -5.98
N GLU A 164 -7.08 10.10 -6.17
CA GLU A 164 -7.98 10.21 -7.32
C GLU A 164 -7.24 10.88 -8.49
N VAL A 165 -7.50 10.40 -9.71
CA VAL A 165 -6.89 10.99 -10.91
C VAL A 165 -7.74 12.18 -11.36
N GLU A 166 -9.03 12.11 -11.08
CA GLU A 166 -10.08 13.07 -11.46
C GLU A 166 -9.89 14.44 -10.80
N ASP A 167 -9.33 14.47 -9.59
CA ASP A 167 -9.01 15.69 -8.84
C ASP A 167 -7.55 16.13 -9.01
N ASP A 168 -6.83 15.53 -9.97
CA ASP A 168 -5.42 15.83 -10.26
C ASP A 168 -4.52 15.64 -9.01
N PHE A 169 -4.87 14.70 -8.13
CA PHE A 169 -4.19 14.42 -6.86
C PHE A 169 -4.06 15.67 -5.96
N ALA A 170 -5.04 16.58 -5.99
CA ALA A 170 -4.97 17.88 -5.34
C ALA A 170 -4.62 17.79 -3.85
N GLU A 171 -5.25 16.88 -3.10
CA GLU A 171 -5.00 16.68 -1.66
C GLU A 171 -3.55 16.25 -1.38
N PHE A 172 -3.00 15.39 -2.24
CA PHE A 172 -1.62 14.94 -2.12
C PHE A 172 -0.64 16.07 -2.47
N LYS A 173 -0.90 16.82 -3.56
CA LYS A 173 -0.07 17.97 -3.95
C LYS A 173 -0.03 19.04 -2.85
N ASP A 174 -1.18 19.36 -2.24
CA ASP A 174 -1.24 20.27 -1.10
C ASP A 174 -0.41 19.76 0.09
N THR A 175 -0.56 18.48 0.45
CA THR A 175 0.21 17.85 1.52
C THR A 175 1.72 17.96 1.28
N VAL A 176 2.18 17.71 0.04
CA VAL A 176 3.59 17.83 -0.33
C VAL A 176 4.08 19.27 -0.19
N ARG A 177 3.32 20.26 -0.68
CA ARG A 177 3.69 21.69 -0.55
C ARG A 177 3.79 22.12 0.90
N ARG A 178 2.85 21.70 1.75
CA ARG A 178 2.86 21.99 3.19
C ARG A 178 4.06 21.38 3.91
N ILE A 179 4.50 20.19 3.48
CA ILE A 179 5.74 19.56 4.01
C ILE A 179 6.98 20.36 3.60
N TRP A 180 7.01 20.92 2.39
CA TRP A 180 8.16 21.70 1.91
C TRP A 180 8.18 23.16 2.40
N GLU A 181 7.02 23.72 2.74
CA GLU A 181 6.89 25.06 3.32
C GLU A 181 7.37 25.11 4.77
N TRP A 182 7.17 24.03 5.53
CA TRP A 182 7.60 23.88 6.93
C TRP A 182 9.12 23.72 7.06
#